data_AF-A0A3P7KYU8-F1
#
_entry.id   AF-A0A3P7KYU8-F1
#
_cell.length_a   1.000
_cell.length_b   1.000
_cell.length_c   1.000
_cell.angle_alpha   90.00
_cell.angle_beta   90.00
_cell.angle_gamma   90.00
#
_symmetry.space_group_name_H-M   'P 1'
#
loop_
_entity.id
_entity.type
_entity.pdbx_description
1 polymer ?
#
loop_
_entity_poly.entity_id
_entity_poly.type
_entity_poly.pdbx_seq_one_letter_code
_entity_poly.pdbx_strand_id
1 'polypeptide(L)'
;MWLHNKLICSFAIIASELVTKKPAWDLDNRKEDAEELVFLIIKSSMDPVRPSLDSQEVAEITPALIHLIRECWSEWPRHRPNMKKVKLLLTTMQAGNSI
;
A
#
# COMPACT_ATOMS: atom_id res chain seq x y z
N MET A 1 -17.15 -7.82 -2.42
CA MET A 1 -16.51 -6.85 -1.50
C MET A 1 -15.35 -6.04 -2.14
N TRP A 2 -15.24 -6.00 -3.49
CA TRP A 2 -14.18 -5.29 -4.22
C TRP A 2 -14.69 -4.07 -5.04
N LEU A 3 -15.94 -3.64 -4.85
CA LEU A 3 -16.53 -2.59 -5.70
C LEU A 3 -16.25 -1.15 -5.21
N HIS A 4 -15.97 -0.94 -3.93
CA HIS A 4 -15.71 0.40 -3.41
C HIS A 4 -14.21 0.64 -3.26
N ASN A 5 -13.70 1.64 -4.00
CA ASN A 5 -12.41 2.31 -3.85
C ASN A 5 -11.16 1.69 -4.52
N LYS A 6 -11.26 1.25 -5.77
CA LYS A 6 -10.10 0.82 -6.59
C LYS A 6 -8.93 1.85 -6.60
N LEU A 7 -9.25 3.14 -6.66
CA LEU A 7 -8.26 4.22 -6.71
C LEU A 7 -7.32 4.23 -5.49
N ILE A 8 -7.81 3.86 -4.31
CA ILE A 8 -7.04 3.89 -3.07
C ILE A 8 -6.09 2.70 -3.00
N CYS A 9 -6.51 1.54 -3.48
CA CYS A 9 -5.61 0.38 -3.62
C CYS A 9 -4.51 0.66 -4.64
N SER A 10 -4.84 1.23 -5.80
CA SER A 10 -3.84 1.61 -6.82
C SER A 10 -2.85 2.64 -6.30
N PHE A 11 -3.32 3.65 -5.56
CA PHE A 11 -2.44 4.60 -4.87
C PHE A 11 -1.46 3.88 -3.94
N ALA A 12 -1.95 2.94 -3.12
CA ALA A 12 -1.11 2.23 -2.17
C ALA A 12 -0.05 1.35 -2.85
N ILE A 13 -0.38 0.72 -3.98
CA ILE A 13 0.59 -0.03 -4.80
C ILE A 13 1.69 0.90 -5.27
N ILE A 14 1.36 2.02 -5.92
CA ILE A 14 2.35 2.99 -6.41
C ILE A 14 3.18 3.55 -5.25
N ALA A 15 2.53 3.90 -4.13
CA ALA A 15 3.23 4.40 -2.95
C ALA A 15 4.19 3.37 -2.36
N SER A 16 3.83 2.08 -2.37
CA SER A 16 4.73 1.00 -1.93
C SER A 16 5.99 0.91 -2.78
N GLU A 17 5.88 1.11 -4.10
CA GLU A 17 7.03 1.12 -5.02
C GLU A 17 7.93 2.32 -4.76
N LEU A 18 7.34 3.49 -4.51
CA LEU A 18 8.09 4.71 -4.21
C LEU A 18 8.89 4.61 -2.90
N VAL A 19 8.30 4.04 -1.84
CA VAL A 19 8.97 3.95 -0.53
C VAL A 19 9.99 2.82 -0.48
N THR A 20 9.77 1.71 -1.19
CA THR A 20 10.71 0.58 -1.22
C THR A 20 11.76 0.69 -2.32
N LYS A 21 11.53 1.55 -3.32
CA LYS A 21 12.34 1.67 -4.55
C LYS A 21 12.45 0.34 -5.31
N LYS A 22 11.43 -0.52 -5.19
CA LYS A 22 11.34 -1.84 -5.82
C LYS A 22 9.98 -2.00 -6.50
N PRO A 23 9.86 -2.90 -7.49
CA PRO A 23 8.55 -3.28 -8.03
C PRO A 23 7.67 -3.81 -6.90
N ALA A 24 6.37 -3.48 -6.92
CA ALA A 24 5.47 -3.67 -5.78
C ALA A 24 5.48 -5.10 -5.21
N TRP A 25 5.59 -6.08 -6.11
CA TRP A 25 5.74 -7.46 -5.73
C TRP A 25 7.21 -7.93 -5.86
N ASP A 26 8.05 -7.43 -6.77
CA ASP A 26 9.42 -7.96 -6.99
C ASP A 26 9.39 -9.43 -7.49
N LEU A 27 8.91 -9.62 -8.73
CA LEU A 27 8.66 -10.94 -9.33
C LEU A 27 9.91 -11.81 -9.42
N ASP A 28 11.09 -11.20 -9.50
CA ASP A 28 12.37 -11.91 -9.63
C ASP A 28 12.79 -12.60 -8.32
N ASN A 29 12.25 -12.15 -7.17
CA ASN A 29 12.64 -12.62 -5.84
C ASN A 29 11.49 -13.35 -5.11
N ARG A 30 10.54 -13.93 -5.85
CA ARG A 30 9.45 -14.73 -5.31
C ARG A 30 9.32 -16.10 -5.98
N LYS A 31 8.47 -16.94 -5.41
CA LYS A 31 8.21 -18.30 -5.93
C LYS A 31 7.08 -18.30 -6.95
N GLU A 32 6.06 -17.47 -6.72
CA GLU A 32 4.87 -17.40 -7.55
C GLU A 32 5.18 -16.67 -8.85
N ASP A 33 4.64 -17.16 -9.96
CA ASP A 33 4.64 -16.42 -11.22
C ASP A 33 3.56 -15.32 -11.24
N ALA A 34 3.48 -14.57 -12.34
CA ALA A 34 2.52 -13.47 -12.47
C ALA A 34 1.05 -13.95 -12.47
N GLU A 35 0.75 -15.12 -13.04
CA GLU A 35 -0.61 -15.65 -13.12
C GLU A 35 -1.08 -16.16 -11.76
N GLU A 36 -0.21 -16.91 -11.07
CA GLU A 36 -0.42 -17.35 -9.69
C GLU A 36 -0.60 -16.16 -8.75
N LEU A 37 0.23 -15.14 -8.89
CA LEU A 37 0.14 -13.93 -8.08
C LEU A 37 -1.18 -13.19 -8.31
N VAL A 38 -1.64 -13.05 -9.56
CA VAL A 38 -2.95 -12.47 -9.87
C VAL A 38 -4.07 -13.29 -9.24
N PHE A 39 -3.99 -14.61 -9.31
CA PHE A 39 -4.97 -15.50 -8.66
C PHE A 39 -5.01 -15.28 -7.14
N LEU A 40 -3.85 -15.17 -6.49
CA LEU A 40 -3.73 -14.93 -5.05
C LEU A 40 -4.24 -13.55 -4.63
N ILE A 41 -4.01 -12.51 -5.44
CA ILE A 41 -4.47 -11.14 -5.16
C ILE A 41 -6.00 -11.04 -5.30
N ILE A 42 -6.57 -11.70 -6.32
CA ILE A 42 -8.02 -11.66 -6.59
C ILE A 42 -8.78 -12.52 -5.58
N LYS A 43 -8.22 -13.67 -5.20
CA LYS A 43 -8.83 -14.57 -4.22
C LYS A 43 -8.79 -13.90 -2.85
N SER A 44 -9.93 -13.38 -2.41
CA SER A 44 -10.09 -12.80 -1.07
C SER A 44 -9.76 -13.87 -0.02
N SER A 45 -8.56 -13.82 0.54
CA SER A 45 -8.10 -14.65 1.66
C SER A 45 -8.15 -13.85 2.95
N MET A 46 -8.07 -14.56 4.09
CA MET A 46 -7.89 -13.93 5.40
C MET A 46 -6.55 -13.18 5.52
N ASP A 47 -5.56 -13.60 4.74
CA ASP A 47 -4.26 -12.95 4.62
C ASP A 47 -3.99 -12.66 3.13
N PRO A 48 -4.39 -11.48 2.65
CA PRO A 48 -4.34 -11.15 1.25
C PRO A 48 -2.92 -10.74 0.85
N VAL A 49 -2.46 -11.21 -0.31
CA VAL A 49 -1.12 -10.88 -0.79
C VAL A 49 -1.03 -9.37 -1.10
N ARG A 50 -0.07 -8.69 -0.48
CA ARG A 50 0.18 -7.24 -0.61
C ARG A 50 1.67 -7.00 -0.89
N PRO A 51 2.01 -5.83 -1.46
CA PRO A 51 3.40 -5.39 -1.55
C PRO A 51 4.07 -5.37 -0.18
N SER A 52 5.30 -5.88 -0.11
CA SER A 52 6.09 -5.79 1.12
C SER A 52 6.50 -4.35 1.37
N LEU A 53 6.41 -3.90 2.62
CA LEU A 53 6.96 -2.62 3.08
C LEU A 53 8.14 -2.83 4.04
N ASP A 54 8.66 -4.05 4.10
CA ASP A 54 9.77 -4.40 4.98
C ASP A 54 11.07 -4.33 4.16
N SER A 55 11.59 -3.11 3.99
CA SER A 55 12.84 -2.85 3.29
C SER A 55 13.70 -1.86 4.07
N GLN A 56 15.02 -1.87 3.82
CA GLN A 56 15.93 -0.94 4.49
C GLN A 56 15.61 0.52 4.10
N GLU A 57 15.15 0.74 2.86
CA GLU A 57 14.73 2.03 2.34
C GLU A 57 13.52 2.60 3.10
N VAL A 58 12.63 1.72 3.60
CA VAL A 58 11.46 2.13 4.38
C VAL A 58 11.83 2.65 5.77
N ALA A 59 12.99 2.28 6.32
CA ALA A 59 13.42 2.72 7.65
C ALA A 59 13.62 4.25 7.75
N GLU A 60 13.93 4.91 6.64
CA GLU A 60 14.09 6.37 6.55
C GLU A 60 12.77 7.11 6.30
N ILE A 61 11.69 6.38 6.03
CA ILE A 61 10.37 6.94 5.71
C ILE A 61 9.58 7.17 7.00
N THR A 62 8.87 8.30 7.06
CA THR A 62 8.01 8.63 8.21
C THR A 62 7.00 7.48 8.48
N PRO A 63 6.94 6.92 9.72
CA PRO A 63 6.05 5.81 10.04
C PRO A 63 4.57 6.09 9.73
N ALA A 64 4.16 7.35 9.83
CA ALA A 64 2.80 7.79 9.51
C ALA A 64 2.44 7.55 8.04
N LEU A 65 3.38 7.73 7.10
CA LEU A 65 3.17 7.43 5.69
C LEU A 65 3.03 5.91 5.47
N ILE A 66 3.87 5.11 6.14
CA ILE A 66 3.79 3.64 6.07
C ILE A 66 2.47 3.12 6.60
N HIS A 67 1.98 3.67 7.72
CA HIS A 67 0.65 3.35 8.24
C HIS A 67 -0.46 3.74 7.27
N LEU A 68 -0.38 4.91 6.64
CA LEU A 68 -1.36 5.35 5.64
C LEU A 68 -1.42 4.40 4.44
N ILE A 69 -0.26 3.98 3.91
CA ILE A 69 -0.20 3.00 2.82
C ILE A 69 -0.89 1.70 3.24
N ARG A 70 -0.63 1.23 4.47
CA ARG A 70 -1.27 0.01 5.01
C ARG A 70 -2.78 0.14 5.18
N GLU A 71 -3.29 1.28 5.62
CA GLU A 71 -4.73 1.52 5.77
C GLU A 71 -5.47 1.50 4.43
N CYS A 72 -4.84 1.96 3.34
CA CYS A 72 -5.44 2.02 2.01
C CYS A 72 -5.89 0.65 1.49
N TRP A 73 -5.23 -0.45 1.90
CA TRP A 73 -5.59 -1.81 1.51
C TRP A 73 -6.09 -2.67 2.67
N SER A 74 -6.60 -2.05 3.75
CA SER A 74 -7.24 -2.76 4.87
C SER A 74 -8.40 -3.65 4.41
N GLU A 75 -8.52 -4.87 4.93
CA GLU A 75 -9.65 -5.75 4.63
C GLU A 75 -10.98 -5.24 5.16
N TRP A 76 -10.95 -4.38 6.17
CA TRP A 76 -12.13 -3.70 6.69
C TRP A 76 -12.40 -2.44 5.86
N PRO A 77 -13.46 -2.37 5.03
CA PRO A 77 -13.70 -1.22 4.14
C PRO A 77 -13.86 0.10 4.90
N ARG A 78 -14.40 0.04 6.12
CA ARG A 78 -14.55 1.18 7.03
C ARG A 78 -13.21 1.78 7.52
N HIS A 79 -12.14 0.99 7.51
CA HIS A 79 -10.80 1.47 7.88
C HIS A 79 -10.06 2.07 6.67
N ARG A 80 -10.50 1.79 5.43
CA ARG A 80 -9.89 2.39 4.25
C ARG A 80 -10.21 3.89 4.21
N PRO A 81 -9.19 4.77 4.17
CA PRO A 81 -9.41 6.20 4.02
C PRO A 81 -10.02 6.48 2.65
N ASN A 82 -10.93 7.45 2.56
CA ASN A 82 -11.30 8.01 1.26
C ASN A 82 -10.17 8.93 0.74
N MET A 83 -10.19 9.28 -0.54
CA MET A 83 -9.14 10.11 -1.14
C MET A 83 -9.02 11.51 -0.50
N LYS A 84 -10.12 12.07 0.02
CA LYS A 84 -10.07 13.34 0.77
C LYS A 84 -9.25 13.19 2.05
N LYS A 85 -9.43 12.08 2.78
CA LYS A 85 -8.65 11.74 3.99
C LYS A 85 -7.18 11.46 3.65
N VAL A 86 -6.90 10.72 2.56
CA VAL A 86 -5.52 10.50 2.09
C VAL A 86 -4.81 11.83 1.82
N LYS A 87 -5.44 12.73 1.05
CA LYS A 87 -4.88 14.06 0.76
C LYS A 87 -4.61 14.86 2.03
N LEU A 88 -5.58 14.91 2.95
CA LEU A 88 -5.44 15.62 4.22
C LEU A 88 -4.23 15.11 5.01
N LEU A 89 -4.11 13.80 5.18
CA LEU A 89 -3.02 13.18 5.94
C LEU A 89 -1.66 13.46 5.31
N LEU A 90 -1.54 13.37 3.99
CA LEU A 90 -0.30 13.71 3.27
C LEU A 90 0.09 15.18 3.46
N THR A 91 -0.86 16.11 3.36
CA THR A 91 -0.60 17.54 3.56
C THR A 91 -0.16 17.83 5.01
N THR A 92 -0.78 17.19 6.00
CA THR A 92 -0.38 17.33 7.40
C THR A 92 1.04 16.82 7.65
N MET A 93 1.43 15.69 7.05
CA MET A 93 2.80 15.17 7.15
C MET A 93 3.82 16.12 6.54
N GLN A 94 3.52 16.73 5.38
CA GLN A 94 4.40 17.70 4.73
C GLN A 94 4.59 18.97 5.57
N ALA A 95 3.50 19.50 6.14
CA ALA A 95 3.55 20.69 6.98
C ALA A 95 4.38 20.47 8.26
N GLY A 96 4.32 19.26 8.85
CA GLY A 96 5.11 18.91 10.03
C GLY A 96 6.63 18.79 9.78
N ASN A 97 7.05 18.61 8.53
CA ASN A 97 8.47 18.53 8.14
C ASN A 97 9.08 19.90 7.77
N SER A 98 8.34 21.00 7.91
CA SER A 98 8.76 22.35 7.49
C SER A 98 9.13 23.28 8.66
N ILE A 99 9.54 22.73 9.81
CA ILE A 99 9.93 23.48 11.01
C ILE A 99 11.35 23.11 11.43
#